data_AF-A0A543CJA5-F1
#
_entry.id   AF-A0A543CJA5-F1
#
_cell.length_a   1.000
_cell.length_b   1.000
_cell.length_c   1.000
_cell.angle_alpha   90.00
_cell.angle_beta   90.00
_cell.angle_gamma   90.00
#
_symmetry.space_group_name_H-M   'P 1'
#
loop_
_entity.id
_entity.type
_entity.pdbx_description
1 polymer ?
#
loop_
_entity_poly.entity_id
_entity_poly.type
_entity_poly.pdbx_seq_one_letter_code
_entity_poly.pdbx_strand_id
1 'polypeptide(L)'
;MIIRNGPKIGLLVGVLAALATLSAPPASAGGSSDQEAPKVELVLDSSGSMRATDIDGRSRMSVAQQSFGAVVDSLPDETQLGIRVLGSRVSASSSQALGCRDTQQISPVGPVDKVRAKAAIARLRPTGWTPIGLALRGAAADLGTGETTRRIVLITDGEDTCGVPGPCDVARELAARGTHLVVDTLGLTLDDKVRRQLTCIADATGGTYTAVQHQAELTDRLDQLVHRAHDTYRRTPRQVGGSDRCANAPILAPGVYTDRERFAEHRWYRVAVSPGQELRASVSVALDRSLNPDYGVLLRAISSSGQEMVRGTDAGSGRTDVLSTGLRWSDQQPSASPEPSASPAADESGTGLVCLVVSNSFSIPAGVRTTPGMPLELTVGVVPSSPAPGGPSLGRGWLLLLVLAGAGLLGGLVTGWLARWRIAIWKDN
;
A
#
# COMPACT_ATOMS: atom_id res chain seq x y z
N MET A 1 82.03 59.55 27.19
CA MET A 1 83.24 58.71 27.28
C MET A 1 82.86 57.35 26.70
N ILE A 2 82.92 57.17 25.38
CA ILE A 2 84.09 56.81 24.56
C ILE A 2 84.50 55.33 24.78
N ILE A 3 84.25 54.56 23.70
CA ILE A 3 84.96 53.35 23.21
C ILE A 3 84.68 52.01 23.90
N ARG A 4 84.67 50.83 23.25
CA ARG A 4 84.45 50.28 21.90
C ARG A 4 84.93 48.81 21.99
N ASN A 5 84.54 47.99 21.01
CA ASN A 5 85.09 46.67 20.62
C ASN A 5 84.41 45.45 21.27
N GLY A 6 83.99 44.42 20.53
CA GLY A 6 84.15 44.09 19.12
C GLY A 6 83.35 42.81 18.77
N PRO A 7 83.31 42.39 17.49
CA PRO A 7 82.20 41.65 16.90
C PRO A 7 82.45 40.14 16.81
N LYS A 8 81.39 39.32 16.72
CA LYS A 8 81.42 38.06 15.97
C LYS A 8 80.15 37.85 15.16
N ILE A 9 80.43 37.58 13.89
CA ILE A 9 79.57 37.30 12.75
C ILE A 9 78.74 36.05 13.02
N GLY A 10 77.44 36.15 12.75
CA GLY A 10 76.51 35.02 12.67
C GLY A 10 75.57 35.25 11.49
N LEU A 11 75.95 34.66 10.35
CA LEU A 11 75.20 34.59 9.10
C LEU A 11 73.78 34.05 9.35
N LEU A 12 72.74 34.79 8.97
CA LEU A 12 71.41 34.21 8.75
C LEU A 12 70.70 34.94 7.62
N VAL A 13 70.68 34.25 6.49
CA VAL A 13 69.89 34.54 5.29
C VAL A 13 68.42 34.36 5.66
N GLY A 14 67.66 35.46 5.69
CA GLY A 14 66.20 35.46 5.83
C GLY A 14 65.56 35.98 4.54
N VAL A 15 65.09 35.06 3.71
CA VAL A 15 64.44 35.30 2.42
C VAL A 15 63.10 36.02 2.62
N LEU A 16 62.90 37.15 1.94
CA LEU A 16 61.58 37.75 1.68
C LEU A 16 60.75 36.80 0.80
N ALA A 17 59.62 36.33 1.30
CA ALA A 17 58.58 35.69 0.48
C ALA A 17 57.32 36.56 0.51
N ALA A 18 56.95 37.06 -0.66
CA ALA A 18 55.78 37.87 -0.92
C ALA A 18 54.48 37.09 -0.68
N LEU A 19 53.52 37.68 0.05
CA LEU A 19 52.14 37.19 0.14
C LEU A 19 51.41 37.50 -1.18
N ALA A 20 51.29 36.50 -2.04
CA ALA A 20 50.31 36.49 -3.12
C ALA A 20 49.01 35.86 -2.59
N THR A 21 47.96 36.65 -2.44
CA THR A 21 46.61 36.17 -2.12
C THR A 21 46.01 35.46 -3.34
N LEU A 22 46.12 34.13 -3.39
CA LEU A 22 45.33 33.30 -4.31
C LEU A 22 43.89 33.26 -3.82
N SER A 23 43.02 34.09 -4.40
CA SER A 23 41.58 33.91 -4.34
C SER A 23 41.18 32.71 -5.21
N ALA A 24 41.02 31.56 -4.57
CA ALA A 24 40.41 30.38 -5.19
C ALA A 24 38.93 30.68 -5.52
N PRO A 25 38.42 30.31 -6.72
CA PRO A 25 36.99 30.39 -6.98
C PRO A 25 36.25 29.46 -6.00
N PRO A 26 35.02 29.81 -5.58
CA PRO A 26 34.24 28.91 -4.74
C PRO A 26 34.01 27.63 -5.54
N ALA A 27 34.56 26.52 -5.03
CA ALA A 27 34.19 25.21 -5.50
C ALA A 27 32.68 25.06 -5.24
N SER A 28 31.90 25.11 -6.31
CA SER A 28 30.52 24.63 -6.30
C SER A 28 30.58 23.16 -5.92
N ALA A 29 30.43 22.88 -4.62
CA ALA A 29 29.99 21.57 -4.16
C ALA A 29 28.59 21.38 -4.73
N GLY A 30 28.51 20.80 -5.93
CA GLY A 30 27.33 20.11 -6.37
C GLY A 30 27.10 19.00 -5.36
N GLY A 31 26.29 19.29 -4.34
CA GLY A 31 25.76 18.26 -3.46
C GLY A 31 24.92 17.35 -4.32
N SER A 32 25.52 16.28 -4.84
CA SER A 32 24.79 15.05 -5.06
C SER A 32 24.26 14.67 -3.69
N SER A 33 23.00 15.01 -3.42
CA SER A 33 22.25 14.29 -2.41
C SER A 33 22.33 12.83 -2.82
N ASP A 34 23.12 12.03 -2.10
CA ASP A 34 23.05 10.57 -2.15
C ASP A 34 21.65 10.20 -1.66
N GLN A 35 20.67 10.29 -2.55
CA GLN A 35 19.34 9.77 -2.34
C GLN A 35 19.45 8.24 -2.47
N GLU A 36 19.24 7.54 -1.36
CA GLU A 36 19.26 6.07 -1.22
C GLU A 36 18.28 5.33 -2.15
N ALA A 37 18.65 4.99 -3.39
CA ALA A 37 17.76 4.40 -4.43
C ALA A 37 16.57 3.51 -3.94
N PRO A 38 15.39 3.56 -4.60
CA PRO A 38 14.19 2.85 -4.15
C PRO A 38 14.46 1.37 -4.02
N LYS A 39 14.17 0.78 -2.85
CA LYS A 39 14.35 -0.64 -2.60
C LYS A 39 13.01 -1.36 -2.55
N VAL A 40 12.87 -2.34 -3.43
CA VAL A 40 11.74 -3.26 -3.47
C VAL A 40 12.28 -4.66 -3.29
N GLU A 41 11.58 -5.50 -2.52
CA GLU A 41 11.85 -6.92 -2.50
C GLU A 41 10.58 -7.71 -2.79
N LEU A 42 10.69 -8.55 -3.82
CA LEU A 42 9.62 -9.48 -4.14
C LEU A 42 9.80 -10.76 -3.34
N VAL A 43 8.75 -11.15 -2.63
CA VAL A 43 8.67 -12.42 -1.91
C VAL A 43 7.67 -13.32 -2.65
N LEU A 44 8.18 -14.38 -3.26
CA LEU A 44 7.37 -15.34 -4.02
C LEU A 44 7.17 -16.64 -3.24
N ASP A 45 5.92 -17.07 -3.14
CA ASP A 45 5.55 -18.38 -2.63
C ASP A 45 5.87 -19.48 -3.65
N SER A 46 6.63 -20.49 -3.22
CA SER A 46 6.92 -21.70 -3.98
C SER A 46 6.43 -22.96 -3.27
N SER A 47 5.40 -22.83 -2.45
CA SER A 47 4.75 -23.93 -1.76
C SER A 47 4.00 -24.86 -2.70
N GLY A 48 3.63 -26.04 -2.20
CA GLY A 48 2.96 -27.08 -2.98
C GLY A 48 1.60 -26.68 -3.58
N SER A 49 0.89 -25.71 -2.98
CA SER A 49 -0.41 -25.20 -3.43
C SER A 49 -0.31 -24.42 -4.74
N MET A 50 0.83 -23.78 -4.99
CA MET A 50 1.10 -23.00 -6.21
C MET A 50 1.09 -23.84 -7.51
N ARG A 51 0.90 -25.17 -7.42
CA ARG A 51 0.64 -26.08 -8.54
C ARG A 51 -0.79 -26.01 -9.07
N ALA A 52 -1.75 -25.53 -8.27
CA ALA A 52 -3.15 -25.48 -8.67
C ALA A 52 -3.31 -24.72 -10.00
N THR A 53 -4.11 -25.27 -10.90
CA THR A 53 -4.31 -24.76 -12.27
C THR A 53 -5.66 -24.05 -12.40
N ASP A 54 -5.83 -22.98 -11.64
CA ASP A 54 -7.11 -22.28 -11.47
C ASP A 54 -7.06 -20.79 -11.83
N ILE A 55 -5.94 -20.31 -12.38
CA ILE A 55 -5.82 -18.97 -12.97
C ILE A 55 -5.69 -19.14 -14.48
N ASP A 56 -6.74 -18.78 -15.21
CA ASP A 56 -6.80 -18.85 -16.68
C ASP A 56 -6.37 -20.22 -17.26
N GLY A 57 -6.68 -21.32 -16.55
CA GLY A 57 -6.32 -22.68 -16.95
C GLY A 57 -4.83 -23.02 -16.79
N ARG A 58 -4.06 -22.17 -16.10
CA ARG A 58 -2.62 -22.32 -15.87
C ARG A 58 -2.31 -22.42 -14.39
N SER A 59 -1.12 -22.96 -14.06
CA SER A 59 -0.70 -23.05 -12.67
C SER A 59 -0.42 -21.67 -12.07
N ARG A 60 -0.81 -21.45 -10.81
CA ARG A 60 -0.53 -20.22 -10.06
C ARG A 60 0.95 -19.82 -10.13
N MET A 61 1.86 -20.78 -10.00
CA MET A 61 3.30 -20.56 -10.19
C MET A 61 3.65 -20.07 -11.59
N SER A 62 3.10 -20.68 -12.66
CA SER A 62 3.42 -20.26 -14.03
C SER A 62 2.92 -18.84 -14.34
N VAL A 63 1.78 -18.46 -13.76
CA VAL A 63 1.22 -17.11 -13.84
C VAL A 63 2.14 -16.14 -13.10
N ALA A 64 2.52 -16.45 -11.86
CA ALA A 64 3.44 -15.62 -11.08
C ALA A 64 4.81 -15.43 -11.78
N GLN A 65 5.37 -16.51 -12.35
CA GLN A 65 6.63 -16.46 -13.11
C GLN A 65 6.54 -15.55 -14.34
N GLN A 66 5.43 -15.60 -15.08
CA GLN A 66 5.27 -14.79 -16.27
C GLN A 66 4.98 -13.32 -15.95
N SER A 67 4.08 -13.05 -15.00
CA SER A 67 3.80 -11.70 -14.53
C SER A 67 5.06 -11.03 -13.99
N PHE A 68 5.88 -11.77 -13.25
CA PHE A 68 7.17 -11.27 -12.81
C PHE A 68 8.11 -10.95 -13.98
N GLY A 69 8.20 -11.83 -14.97
CA GLY A 69 9.03 -11.61 -16.15
C GLY A 69 8.69 -10.30 -16.86
N ALA A 70 7.40 -10.00 -17.02
CA ALA A 70 6.93 -8.75 -17.60
C ALA A 70 7.29 -7.52 -16.74
N VAL A 71 7.15 -7.62 -15.41
CA VAL A 71 7.49 -6.53 -14.48
C VAL A 71 8.98 -6.25 -14.44
N VAL A 72 9.83 -7.29 -14.51
CA VAL A 72 11.27 -7.10 -14.61
C VAL A 72 11.67 -6.36 -15.88
N ASP A 73 10.94 -6.57 -16.97
CA ASP A 73 11.19 -5.89 -18.21
C ASP A 73 10.81 -4.40 -18.13
N SER A 74 9.74 -4.04 -17.41
CA SER A 74 9.28 -2.66 -17.19
C SER A 74 9.96 -1.90 -16.04
N LEU A 75 10.78 -2.58 -15.21
CA LEU A 75 11.50 -1.96 -14.09
C LEU A 75 12.34 -0.74 -14.53
N PRO A 76 12.18 0.42 -13.85
CA PRO A 76 13.09 1.55 -14.01
C PRO A 76 14.51 1.19 -13.54
N ASP A 77 15.52 1.65 -14.29
CA ASP A 77 16.92 1.27 -14.09
C ASP A 77 17.50 1.68 -12.72
N GLU A 78 16.91 2.68 -12.07
CA GLU A 78 17.37 3.17 -10.76
C GLU A 78 16.74 2.41 -9.57
N THR A 79 15.78 1.52 -9.81
CA THR A 79 15.14 0.73 -8.76
C THR A 79 16.03 -0.44 -8.34
N GLN A 80 16.29 -0.57 -7.03
CA GLN A 80 16.93 -1.74 -6.47
C GLN A 80 15.88 -2.81 -6.18
N LEU A 81 15.98 -3.98 -6.82
CA LEU A 81 15.05 -5.09 -6.62
C LEU A 81 15.78 -6.29 -6.00
N GLY A 82 15.27 -6.78 -4.88
CA GLY A 82 15.57 -8.10 -4.34
C GLY A 82 14.51 -9.12 -4.73
N ILE A 83 14.91 -10.40 -4.75
CA ILE A 83 13.99 -11.52 -4.93
C ILE A 83 14.27 -12.55 -3.86
N ARG A 84 13.25 -12.81 -3.05
CA ARG A 84 13.21 -13.86 -2.05
C ARG A 84 12.10 -14.85 -2.39
N VAL A 85 12.36 -16.11 -2.09
CA VAL A 85 11.38 -17.19 -2.24
C VAL A 85 11.23 -17.95 -0.92
N LEU A 86 10.04 -18.46 -0.67
CA LEU A 86 9.72 -19.33 0.44
C LEU A 86 9.26 -20.71 -0.07
N GLY A 87 9.57 -21.76 0.68
CA GLY A 87 9.13 -23.13 0.34
C GLY A 87 9.72 -23.72 -0.94
N SER A 88 10.95 -23.35 -1.31
CA SER A 88 11.54 -23.73 -2.60
C SER A 88 12.49 -24.93 -2.57
N ARG A 89 13.02 -25.31 -1.40
CA ARG A 89 14.03 -26.37 -1.24
C ARG A 89 13.49 -27.59 -0.52
N VAL A 90 12.64 -27.41 0.50
CA VAL A 90 12.14 -28.49 1.34
C VAL A 90 10.71 -28.79 0.95
N SER A 91 10.49 -29.96 0.34
CA SER A 91 9.15 -30.42 -0.05
C SER A 91 8.18 -30.46 1.14
N ALA A 92 6.91 -30.17 0.89
CA ALA A 92 5.80 -30.32 1.83
C ALA A 92 5.62 -31.77 2.32
N SER A 93 6.13 -32.75 1.57
CA SER A 93 6.18 -34.16 1.97
C SER A 93 7.32 -34.51 2.94
N SER A 94 8.22 -33.55 3.20
CA SER A 94 9.35 -33.69 4.14
C SER A 94 9.02 -33.06 5.49
N SER A 95 10.01 -33.00 6.41
CA SER A 95 9.83 -32.43 7.75
C SER A 95 9.36 -30.97 7.71
N GLN A 96 8.21 -30.69 8.35
CA GLN A 96 7.68 -29.34 8.57
C GLN A 96 8.69 -28.46 9.29
N ALA A 97 9.44 -28.98 10.26
CA ALA A 97 10.44 -28.20 10.99
C ALA A 97 11.58 -27.68 10.08
N LEU A 98 11.94 -28.44 9.04
CA LEU A 98 12.92 -28.01 8.03
C LEU A 98 12.27 -27.05 7.02
N GLY A 99 11.05 -27.34 6.58
CA GLY A 99 10.28 -26.48 5.68
C GLY A 99 10.00 -25.09 6.26
N CYS A 100 9.81 -25.01 7.57
CA CYS A 100 9.58 -23.74 8.25
C CYS A 100 10.84 -22.89 8.44
N ARG A 101 11.99 -23.39 7.99
CA ARG A 101 13.24 -22.64 7.87
C ARG A 101 13.61 -22.35 6.41
N ASP A 102 12.75 -22.77 5.46
CA ASP A 102 13.01 -22.69 4.02
C ASP A 102 12.57 -21.34 3.43
N THR A 103 13.47 -20.35 3.55
CA THR A 103 13.42 -19.13 2.76
C THR A 103 14.82 -18.78 2.27
N GLN A 104 14.91 -18.29 1.04
CA GLN A 104 16.19 -17.91 0.44
C GLN A 104 16.04 -16.65 -0.39
N GLN A 105 17.04 -15.79 -0.32
CA GLN A 105 17.21 -14.72 -1.30
C GLN A 105 17.89 -15.33 -2.53
N ILE A 106 17.22 -15.27 -3.67
CA ILE A 106 17.72 -15.79 -4.95
C ILE A 106 18.28 -14.69 -5.85
N SER A 107 17.93 -13.43 -5.57
CA SER A 107 18.56 -12.25 -6.12
C SER A 107 18.74 -11.21 -5.01
N PRO A 108 19.97 -10.72 -4.76
CA PRO A 108 20.20 -9.69 -3.75
C PRO A 108 19.51 -8.38 -4.13
N VAL A 109 19.15 -7.59 -3.12
CA VAL A 109 18.63 -6.23 -3.31
C VAL A 109 19.74 -5.36 -3.92
N GLY A 110 19.49 -4.85 -5.12
CA GLY A 110 20.42 -3.99 -5.84
C GLY A 110 20.00 -3.77 -7.29
N PRO A 111 20.87 -3.18 -8.12
CA PRO A 111 20.63 -3.05 -9.55
C PRO A 111 20.31 -4.41 -10.19
N VAL A 112 19.27 -4.43 -11.02
CA VAL A 112 18.67 -5.69 -11.49
C VAL A 112 19.33 -6.17 -12.78
N ASP A 113 20.01 -7.31 -12.72
CA ASP A 113 20.29 -8.10 -13.92
C ASP A 113 18.99 -8.80 -14.34
N LYS A 114 18.28 -8.18 -15.29
CA LYS A 114 16.98 -8.65 -15.79
C LYS A 114 17.05 -10.11 -16.28
N VAL A 115 18.15 -10.52 -16.92
CA VAL A 115 18.30 -11.88 -17.46
C VAL A 115 18.46 -12.88 -16.31
N ARG A 116 19.34 -12.58 -15.35
CA ARG A 116 19.58 -13.45 -14.20
C ARG A 116 18.34 -13.57 -13.30
N ALA A 117 17.64 -12.46 -13.06
CA ALA A 117 16.41 -12.43 -12.28
C ALA A 117 15.33 -13.35 -12.89
N LYS A 118 15.07 -13.20 -14.20
CA LYS A 118 14.10 -14.05 -14.93
C LYS A 118 14.51 -15.51 -14.93
N ALA A 119 15.79 -15.82 -15.13
CA ALA A 119 16.30 -17.18 -15.10
C ALA A 119 16.19 -17.84 -13.71
N ALA A 120 16.38 -17.09 -12.63
CA ALA A 120 16.25 -17.59 -11.26
C ALA A 120 14.80 -18.01 -10.96
N ILE A 121 13.83 -17.17 -11.32
CA ILE A 121 12.41 -17.44 -11.07
C ILE A 121 11.86 -18.56 -11.96
N ALA A 122 12.27 -18.63 -13.23
CA ALA A 122 11.82 -19.68 -14.15
C ALA A 122 12.17 -21.12 -13.67
N ARG A 123 13.19 -21.25 -12.83
CA ARG A 123 13.64 -22.54 -12.26
C ARG A 123 12.86 -22.98 -11.03
N LEU A 124 12.05 -22.09 -10.45
CA LEU A 124 11.30 -22.40 -9.23
C LEU A 124 10.29 -23.53 -9.47
N ARG A 125 10.09 -24.33 -8.42
CA ARG A 125 9.19 -25.48 -8.42
C ARG A 125 8.30 -25.43 -7.17
N PRO A 126 6.96 -25.42 -7.34
CA PRO A 126 6.01 -25.27 -6.26
C PRO A 126 5.87 -26.58 -5.45
N THR A 127 6.72 -26.78 -4.43
CA THR A 127 6.80 -28.06 -3.71
C THR A 127 6.82 -27.93 -2.20
N GLY A 128 7.17 -26.78 -1.61
CA GLY A 128 7.47 -26.70 -0.18
C GLY A 128 6.37 -26.19 0.74
N TRP A 129 6.80 -25.82 1.95
CA TRP A 129 5.99 -25.23 3.02
C TRP A 129 5.92 -23.70 2.89
N THR A 130 5.03 -23.07 3.66
CA THR A 130 4.73 -21.63 3.53
C THR A 130 5.13 -20.84 4.80
N PRO A 131 6.43 -20.59 5.07
CA PRO A 131 6.88 -19.82 6.23
C PRO A 131 6.84 -18.30 5.98
N ILE A 132 5.65 -17.72 5.95
CA ILE A 132 5.45 -16.29 5.59
C ILE A 132 6.14 -15.38 6.60
N GLY A 133 5.97 -15.63 7.90
CA GLY A 133 6.60 -14.81 8.93
C GLY A 133 8.13 -14.76 8.81
N LEU A 134 8.77 -15.91 8.55
CA LEU A 134 10.21 -15.96 8.35
C LEU A 134 10.63 -15.23 7.06
N ALA A 135 9.87 -15.40 5.98
CA ALA A 135 10.13 -14.73 4.71
C ALA A 135 10.04 -13.20 4.83
N LEU A 136 9.06 -12.68 5.56
CA LEU A 136 8.91 -11.24 5.83
C LEU A 136 10.09 -10.69 6.63
N ARG A 137 10.54 -11.40 7.67
CA ARG A 137 11.74 -11.01 8.43
C ARG A 137 13.00 -11.03 7.57
N GLY A 138 13.15 -12.06 6.73
CA GLY A 138 14.24 -12.17 5.77
C GLY A 138 14.27 -11.00 4.80
N ALA A 139 13.12 -10.70 4.18
CA ALA A 139 13.01 -9.58 3.24
C ALA A 139 13.25 -8.21 3.90
N ALA A 140 12.73 -8.02 5.12
CA ALA A 140 13.01 -6.80 5.86
C ALA A 140 14.50 -6.62 6.17
N ALA A 141 15.23 -7.72 6.45
CA ALA A 141 16.67 -7.70 6.68
C ALA A 141 17.46 -7.44 5.39
N ASP A 142 17.06 -8.08 4.30
CA ASP A 142 17.65 -7.92 2.96
C ASP A 142 17.53 -6.47 2.44
N LEU A 143 16.39 -5.82 2.69
CA LEU A 143 16.15 -4.40 2.38
C LEU A 143 16.98 -3.43 3.25
N GLY A 144 17.51 -3.90 4.38
CA GLY A 144 18.34 -3.13 5.30
C GLY A 144 17.58 -2.07 6.10
N THR A 145 18.25 -0.97 6.44
CA THR A 145 17.65 0.22 7.07
C THR A 145 17.92 1.44 6.20
N GLY A 146 17.07 2.45 6.29
CA GLY A 146 17.16 3.63 5.44
C GLY A 146 16.16 4.70 5.83
N GLU A 147 16.37 5.90 5.29
CA GLU A 147 15.51 7.08 5.50
C GLU A 147 14.31 7.09 4.54
N THR A 148 14.26 6.14 3.61
CA THR A 148 13.25 6.07 2.56
C THR A 148 12.34 4.86 2.71
N THR A 149 11.13 4.96 2.15
CA THR A 149 10.15 3.88 2.19
C THR A 149 10.64 2.67 1.41
N ARG A 150 10.71 1.53 2.09
CA ARG A 150 11.11 0.25 1.52
C ARG A 150 9.88 -0.62 1.36
N ARG A 151 9.79 -1.36 0.25
CA ARG A 151 8.58 -2.13 -0.06
C ARG A 151 8.88 -3.61 -0.19
N ILE A 152 8.03 -4.41 0.43
CA ILE A 152 7.94 -5.85 0.17
C ILE A 152 6.67 -6.09 -0.62
N VAL A 153 6.77 -6.86 -1.70
CA VAL A 153 5.59 -7.38 -2.41
C VAL A 153 5.54 -8.88 -2.16
N LEU A 154 4.54 -9.35 -1.43
CA LEU A 154 4.34 -10.76 -1.12
C LEU A 154 3.32 -11.35 -2.09
N ILE A 155 3.73 -12.32 -2.92
CA ILE A 155 2.83 -13.11 -3.76
C ILE A 155 2.68 -14.50 -3.15
N THR A 156 1.47 -14.87 -2.76
CA THR A 156 1.20 -16.18 -2.13
C THR A 156 -0.22 -16.65 -2.36
N ASP A 157 -0.40 -17.97 -2.35
CA ASP A 157 -1.69 -18.63 -2.52
C ASP A 157 -2.10 -19.46 -1.29
N GLY A 158 -1.27 -19.43 -0.23
CA GLY A 158 -1.33 -20.34 0.89
C GLY A 158 -1.42 -19.64 2.24
N GLU A 159 -2.02 -20.34 3.20
CA GLU A 159 -1.94 -19.98 4.60
C GLU A 159 -0.52 -20.17 5.12
N ASP A 160 -0.12 -19.44 6.17
CA ASP A 160 1.11 -19.79 6.87
C ASP A 160 0.98 -21.18 7.50
N THR A 161 1.91 -22.06 7.18
CA THR A 161 1.91 -23.46 7.65
C THR A 161 2.95 -23.73 8.71
N CYS A 162 3.57 -22.68 9.26
CA CYS A 162 4.78 -22.77 10.07
C CYS A 162 4.64 -22.21 11.49
N GLY A 163 3.52 -21.55 11.77
CA GLY A 163 3.09 -21.26 13.14
C GLY A 163 3.81 -20.07 13.75
N VAL A 164 3.81 -20.04 15.10
CA VAL A 164 4.01 -18.84 15.93
C VAL A 164 5.45 -18.27 15.85
N PRO A 165 5.62 -16.93 15.81
CA PRO A 165 4.58 -15.91 15.72
C PRO A 165 3.91 -15.92 14.36
N GLY A 166 2.58 -15.73 14.35
CA GLY A 166 1.82 -15.69 13.11
C GLY A 166 2.31 -14.56 12.20
N PRO A 167 2.07 -14.65 10.88
CA PRO A 167 2.65 -13.70 9.93
C PRO A 167 2.14 -12.27 10.14
N CYS A 168 0.93 -12.08 10.67
CA CYS A 168 0.45 -10.74 11.02
C CYS A 168 1.16 -10.16 12.23
N ASP A 169 1.49 -10.96 13.24
CA ASP A 169 2.25 -10.49 14.40
C ASP A 169 3.67 -10.10 13.98
N VAL A 170 4.26 -10.88 13.07
CA VAL A 170 5.55 -10.52 12.46
C VAL A 170 5.45 -9.22 11.67
N ALA A 171 4.39 -9.02 10.87
CA ALA A 171 4.20 -7.79 10.12
C ALA A 171 4.09 -6.57 11.06
N ARG A 172 3.33 -6.68 12.15
CA ARG A 172 3.25 -5.63 13.19
C ARG A 172 4.59 -5.38 13.87
N GLU A 173 5.33 -6.43 14.19
CA GLU A 173 6.68 -6.31 14.75
C GLU A 173 7.61 -5.56 13.79
N LEU A 174 7.57 -5.87 12.50
CA LEU A 174 8.39 -5.20 11.49
C LEU A 174 7.99 -3.73 11.31
N ALA A 175 6.70 -3.43 11.29
CA ALA A 175 6.19 -2.05 11.26
C ALA A 175 6.64 -1.24 12.49
N ALA A 176 6.55 -1.85 13.68
CA ALA A 176 6.93 -1.21 14.95
C ALA A 176 8.43 -0.86 15.05
N ARG A 177 9.29 -1.46 14.22
CA ARG A 177 10.72 -1.10 14.14
C ARG A 177 10.97 0.27 13.49
N GLY A 178 9.93 0.96 13.01
CA GLY A 178 10.05 2.33 12.47
C GLY A 178 10.83 2.39 11.16
N THR A 179 10.79 1.31 10.38
CA THR A 179 11.68 1.08 9.23
C THR A 179 11.17 1.68 7.92
N HIS A 180 10.06 2.43 7.93
CA HIS A 180 9.35 2.83 6.72
C HIS A 180 9.08 1.65 5.76
N LEU A 181 8.83 0.46 6.33
CA LEU A 181 8.60 -0.77 5.59
C LEU A 181 7.11 -0.95 5.30
N VAL A 182 6.76 -1.07 4.02
CA VAL A 182 5.40 -1.33 3.55
C VAL A 182 5.33 -2.70 2.90
N VAL A 183 4.34 -3.52 3.26
CA VAL A 183 4.14 -4.85 2.68
C VAL A 183 2.84 -4.88 1.89
N ASP A 184 2.95 -4.95 0.56
CA ASP A 184 1.82 -5.19 -0.32
C ASP A 184 1.64 -6.71 -0.52
N THR A 185 0.41 -7.21 -0.43
CA THR A 185 0.11 -8.66 -0.51
C THR A 185 -0.78 -8.97 -1.71
N LEU A 186 -0.36 -9.94 -2.54
CA LEU A 186 -1.07 -10.43 -3.72
C LEU A 186 -1.48 -11.88 -3.47
N GLY A 187 -2.78 -12.08 -3.25
CA GLY A 187 -3.37 -13.39 -2.98
C GLY A 187 -3.79 -14.08 -4.28
N LEU A 188 -3.25 -15.26 -4.56
CA LEU A 188 -3.61 -16.07 -5.74
C LEU A 188 -4.70 -17.12 -5.43
N THR A 189 -5.45 -16.94 -4.35
CA THR A 189 -6.50 -17.85 -3.89
C THR A 189 -7.73 -17.07 -3.44
N LEU A 190 -8.90 -17.72 -3.53
CA LEU A 190 -10.18 -17.20 -3.04
C LEU A 190 -10.48 -17.62 -1.59
N ASP A 191 -9.54 -18.28 -0.92
CA ASP A 191 -9.73 -18.72 0.45
C ASP A 191 -9.84 -17.53 1.42
N ASP A 192 -10.92 -17.53 2.20
CA ASP A 192 -11.25 -16.44 3.13
C ASP A 192 -10.26 -16.32 4.29
N LYS A 193 -9.68 -17.43 4.73
CA LYS A 193 -8.72 -17.45 5.83
C LYS A 193 -7.38 -16.86 5.37
N VAL A 194 -6.91 -17.27 4.18
CA VAL A 194 -5.74 -16.68 3.53
C VAL A 194 -5.96 -15.19 3.27
N ARG A 195 -7.13 -14.80 2.74
CA ARG A 195 -7.49 -13.39 2.54
C ARG A 195 -7.37 -12.56 3.82
N ARG A 196 -7.95 -13.01 4.94
CA ARG A 196 -7.86 -12.30 6.22
C ARG A 196 -6.42 -12.18 6.70
N GLN A 197 -5.63 -13.24 6.56
CA GLN A 197 -4.22 -13.24 6.93
C GLN A 197 -3.41 -12.22 6.12
N LEU A 198 -3.55 -12.23 4.79
CA LEU A 198 -2.82 -11.32 3.89
C LEU A 198 -3.26 -9.87 4.03
N THR A 199 -4.54 -9.64 4.29
CA THR A 199 -5.08 -8.32 4.62
C THR A 199 -4.45 -7.80 5.91
N CYS A 200 -4.38 -8.64 6.96
CA CYS A 200 -3.76 -8.27 8.24
C CYS A 200 -2.29 -7.86 8.08
N ILE A 201 -1.51 -8.56 7.24
CA ILE A 201 -0.10 -8.23 6.95
C ILE A 201 0.01 -6.86 6.25
N ALA A 202 -0.83 -6.64 5.23
CA ALA A 202 -0.84 -5.40 4.47
C ALA A 202 -1.24 -4.22 5.36
N ASP A 203 -2.34 -4.35 6.09
CA ASP A 203 -2.86 -3.31 6.98
C ASP A 203 -1.86 -2.97 8.09
N ALA A 204 -1.18 -3.98 8.67
CA ALA A 204 -0.18 -3.78 9.71
C ALA A 204 1.02 -2.91 9.27
N THR A 205 1.26 -2.79 7.98
CA THR A 205 2.42 -2.08 7.41
C THR A 205 2.02 -0.92 6.50
N GLY A 206 0.72 -0.60 6.41
CA GLY A 206 0.19 0.44 5.51
C GLY A 206 0.25 0.07 4.02
N GLY A 207 0.38 -1.21 3.69
CA GLY A 207 0.34 -1.74 2.33
C GLY A 207 -1.06 -2.07 1.87
N THR A 208 -1.16 -2.80 0.76
CA THR A 208 -2.46 -3.17 0.17
C THR A 208 -2.56 -4.66 -0.10
N TYR A 209 -3.72 -5.24 0.21
CA TYR A 209 -4.09 -6.57 -0.26
C TYR A 209 -4.79 -6.49 -1.62
N THR A 210 -4.47 -7.41 -2.52
CA THR A 210 -5.18 -7.60 -3.79
C THR A 210 -5.39 -9.08 -4.03
N ALA A 211 -6.65 -9.47 -4.25
CA ALA A 211 -6.98 -10.82 -4.71
C ALA A 211 -6.81 -10.85 -6.23
N VAL A 212 -6.11 -11.86 -6.73
CA VAL A 212 -5.76 -11.98 -8.14
C VAL A 212 -6.39 -13.24 -8.70
N GLN A 213 -7.21 -13.08 -9.73
CA GLN A 213 -7.91 -14.19 -10.38
C GLN A 213 -7.45 -14.42 -11.82
N HIS A 214 -6.78 -13.44 -12.41
CA HIS A 214 -6.32 -13.46 -13.79
C HIS A 214 -4.86 -13.04 -13.90
N GLN A 215 -4.16 -13.55 -14.91
CA GLN A 215 -2.75 -13.20 -15.13
C GLN A 215 -2.55 -11.71 -15.41
N ALA A 216 -3.46 -11.09 -16.17
CA ALA A 216 -3.39 -9.66 -16.49
C ALA A 216 -3.43 -8.82 -15.21
N GLU A 217 -4.34 -9.14 -14.29
CA GLU A 217 -4.47 -8.47 -12.99
C GLU A 217 -3.19 -8.58 -12.15
N LEU A 218 -2.56 -9.77 -12.12
CA LEU A 218 -1.29 -9.95 -11.41
C LEU A 218 -0.19 -9.05 -11.97
N THR A 219 -0.09 -9.01 -13.30
CA THR A 219 0.94 -8.27 -14.03
C THR A 219 0.78 -6.77 -13.82
N ASP A 220 -0.43 -6.27 -14.05
CA ASP A 220 -0.77 -4.86 -13.89
C ASP A 220 -0.56 -4.41 -12.44
N ARG A 221 -0.94 -5.26 -11.47
CA ARG A 221 -0.77 -4.94 -10.06
C ARG A 221 0.68 -4.92 -9.64
N LEU A 222 1.48 -5.90 -10.05
CA LEU A 222 2.91 -5.91 -9.77
C LEU A 222 3.61 -4.70 -10.38
N ASP A 223 3.30 -4.38 -11.64
CA ASP A 223 3.85 -3.23 -12.34
C ASP A 223 3.50 -1.93 -11.60
N GLN A 224 2.24 -1.77 -11.19
CA GLN A 224 1.80 -0.63 -10.40
C GLN A 224 2.53 -0.53 -9.06
N LEU A 225 2.72 -1.64 -8.34
CA LEU A 225 3.36 -1.63 -7.02
C LEU A 225 4.84 -1.27 -7.12
N VAL A 226 5.53 -1.78 -8.14
CA VAL A 226 6.93 -1.47 -8.43
C VAL A 226 7.10 -0.02 -8.85
N HIS A 227 6.29 0.49 -9.78
CA HIS A 227 6.32 1.90 -10.17
C HIS A 227 5.98 2.84 -9.01
N ARG A 228 4.97 2.48 -8.19
CA ARG A 228 4.63 3.24 -6.98
C ARG A 228 5.82 3.30 -6.03
N ALA A 229 6.60 2.23 -5.89
CA ALA A 229 7.80 2.23 -5.07
C ALA A 229 8.79 3.31 -5.53
N HIS A 230 9.05 3.36 -6.83
CA HIS A 230 9.94 4.33 -7.45
C HIS A 230 9.42 5.77 -7.37
N ASP A 231 8.13 5.99 -7.63
CA ASP A 231 7.50 7.31 -7.56
C ASP A 231 7.41 7.87 -6.14
N THR A 232 7.05 7.02 -5.16
CA THR A 232 7.00 7.40 -3.73
C THR A 232 8.39 7.77 -3.26
N TYR A 233 9.39 7.00 -3.68
CA TYR A 233 10.78 7.20 -3.31
C TYR A 233 11.37 8.50 -3.89
N ARG A 234 11.04 8.84 -5.14
CA ARG A 234 11.55 10.04 -5.81
C ARG A 234 10.96 11.36 -5.27
N ARG A 235 9.96 11.32 -4.40
CA ARG A 235 9.28 12.51 -3.89
C ARG A 235 9.40 12.57 -2.37
N THR A 236 10.26 13.45 -1.87
CA THR A 236 10.22 13.86 -0.46
C THR A 236 8.78 14.25 -0.11
N PRO A 237 8.15 13.65 0.91
CA PRO A 237 6.79 14.00 1.29
C PRO A 237 6.68 15.51 1.50
N ARG A 238 5.79 16.15 0.73
CA ARG A 238 5.68 17.61 0.77
C ARG A 238 4.99 18.00 2.08
N GLN A 239 5.68 18.75 2.91
CA GLN A 239 5.05 19.33 4.09
C GLN A 239 3.92 20.28 3.64
N VAL A 240 2.74 20.07 4.19
CA VAL A 240 1.56 20.89 3.97
C VAL A 240 0.95 21.25 5.32
N GLY A 241 0.23 22.37 5.39
CA GLY A 241 -0.62 22.71 6.52
C GLY A 241 -2.07 22.74 6.08
N GLY A 242 -2.82 21.71 6.42
CA GLY A 242 -4.26 21.65 6.22
C GLY A 242 -4.95 22.80 6.96
N SER A 243 -5.98 23.35 6.34
CA SER A 243 -6.74 24.47 6.92
C SER A 243 -7.86 23.97 7.86
N ASP A 244 -8.61 24.90 8.43
CA ASP A 244 -9.77 24.68 9.29
C ASP A 244 -11.10 24.48 8.54
N ARG A 245 -11.15 24.77 7.23
CA ARG A 245 -12.35 24.65 6.38
C ARG A 245 -12.02 24.50 4.91
N CYS A 246 -12.89 23.85 4.14
CA CYS A 246 -12.61 23.57 2.73
C CYS A 246 -12.29 24.82 1.87
N ALA A 247 -12.99 25.94 2.09
CA ALA A 247 -12.85 27.14 1.26
C ALA A 247 -11.39 27.64 1.13
N ASN A 248 -10.61 27.51 2.20
CA ASN A 248 -9.23 28.01 2.28
C ASN A 248 -8.20 26.87 2.29
N ALA A 249 -8.63 25.63 2.12
CA ALA A 249 -7.74 24.47 2.18
C ALA A 249 -6.74 24.46 1.02
N PRO A 250 -5.50 24.01 1.23
CA PRO A 250 -4.53 23.88 0.16
C PRO A 250 -5.02 22.88 -0.89
N ILE A 251 -4.80 23.19 -2.17
CA ILE A 251 -5.08 22.27 -3.27
C ILE A 251 -3.89 21.33 -3.42
N LEU A 252 -4.15 20.02 -3.33
CA LEU A 252 -3.18 18.95 -3.44
C LEU A 252 -3.25 18.33 -4.83
N ALA A 253 -2.07 18.13 -5.42
CA ALA A 253 -1.89 17.26 -6.58
C ALA A 253 -1.70 15.80 -6.11
N PRO A 254 -1.76 14.79 -7.01
CA PRO A 254 -1.35 13.44 -6.66
C PRO A 254 0.07 13.38 -6.08
N GLY A 255 0.22 12.74 -4.92
CA GLY A 255 1.49 12.66 -4.18
C GLY A 255 1.33 12.29 -2.71
N VAL A 256 2.44 12.34 -1.98
CA VAL A 256 2.53 12.08 -0.53
C VAL A 256 2.83 13.39 0.19
N TYR A 257 2.10 13.62 1.26
CA TYR A 257 2.12 14.85 2.04
C TYR A 257 2.30 14.55 3.52
N THR A 258 2.99 15.43 4.24
CA THR A 258 3.11 15.35 5.70
C THR A 258 2.49 16.58 6.34
N ASP A 259 1.81 16.39 7.47
CA ASP A 259 1.24 17.45 8.31
C ASP A 259 1.24 16.99 9.77
N ARG A 260 0.72 17.81 10.68
CA ARG A 260 0.43 17.49 12.06
C ARG A 260 -1.00 17.87 12.43
N GLU A 261 -1.71 16.92 13.01
CA GLU A 261 -3.08 17.12 13.47
C GLU A 261 -3.12 17.14 14.99
N ARG A 262 -3.68 18.19 15.59
CA ARG A 262 -3.91 18.24 17.04
C ARG A 262 -5.13 17.40 17.42
N PHE A 263 -5.22 17.10 18.71
CA PHE A 263 -6.37 16.43 19.30
C PHE A 263 -7.65 17.23 19.02
N ALA A 264 -8.69 16.57 18.52
CA ALA A 264 -9.97 17.18 18.15
C ALA A 264 -9.88 18.32 17.11
N GLU A 265 -8.81 18.37 16.32
CA GLU A 265 -8.67 19.27 15.17
C GLU A 265 -9.12 18.57 13.89
N HIS A 266 -9.70 19.32 12.95
CA HIS A 266 -9.98 18.83 11.60
C HIS A 266 -9.00 19.46 10.62
N ARG A 267 -8.30 18.65 9.84
CA ARG A 267 -7.42 19.12 8.76
C ARG A 267 -8.11 19.00 7.41
N TRP A 268 -8.25 20.12 6.74
CA TRP A 268 -8.92 20.21 5.44
C TRP A 268 -7.93 20.40 4.29
N TYR A 269 -8.14 19.65 3.22
CA TYR A 269 -7.39 19.69 1.96
C TYR A 269 -8.36 19.69 0.78
N ARG A 270 -7.93 20.18 -0.39
CA ARG A 270 -8.71 20.12 -1.65
C ARG A 270 -7.99 19.29 -2.69
N VAL A 271 -8.73 18.52 -3.48
CA VAL A 271 -8.20 17.77 -4.62
C VAL A 271 -9.09 18.05 -5.83
N ALA A 272 -8.46 18.36 -6.95
CA ALA A 272 -9.15 18.51 -8.23
C ALA A 272 -9.37 17.12 -8.84
N VAL A 273 -10.63 16.80 -9.16
CA VAL A 273 -11.03 15.51 -9.75
C VAL A 273 -11.88 15.80 -10.98
N SER A 274 -11.43 15.37 -12.14
CA SER A 274 -12.15 15.52 -13.40
C SER A 274 -13.11 14.34 -13.66
N PRO A 275 -14.11 14.51 -14.55
CA PRO A 275 -15.02 13.43 -14.89
C PRO A 275 -14.25 12.23 -15.46
N GLY A 276 -14.65 11.01 -15.08
CA GLY A 276 -13.94 9.78 -15.44
C GLY A 276 -12.66 9.52 -14.64
N GLN A 277 -12.36 10.32 -13.62
CA GLN A 277 -11.31 10.05 -12.65
C GLN A 277 -11.87 9.49 -11.34
N GLU A 278 -11.03 8.76 -10.63
CA GLU A 278 -11.24 8.27 -9.28
C GLU A 278 -10.22 8.92 -8.35
N LEU A 279 -10.72 9.58 -7.31
CA LEU A 279 -9.97 10.02 -6.16
C LEU A 279 -9.68 8.84 -5.25
N ARG A 280 -8.41 8.65 -4.92
CA ARG A 280 -7.94 7.73 -3.89
C ARG A 280 -7.20 8.55 -2.85
N ALA A 281 -7.60 8.44 -1.59
CA ALA A 281 -6.89 9.11 -0.51
C ALA A 281 -6.74 8.16 0.67
N SER A 282 -5.57 8.20 1.31
CA SER A 282 -5.34 7.49 2.56
C SER A 282 -4.56 8.37 3.51
N VAL A 283 -4.85 8.22 4.79
CA VAL A 283 -4.20 8.95 5.86
C VAL A 283 -3.66 7.96 6.88
N SER A 284 -2.45 8.21 7.34
CA SER A 284 -1.82 7.48 8.45
C SER A 284 -1.41 8.46 9.52
N VAL A 285 -1.79 8.20 10.76
CA VAL A 285 -1.45 9.02 11.92
C VAL A 285 -0.59 8.20 12.87
N ALA A 286 0.65 8.63 13.06
CA ALA A 286 1.58 7.98 13.98
C ALA A 286 1.24 8.36 15.41
N LEU A 287 0.98 7.36 16.26
CA LEU A 287 0.68 7.52 17.67
C LEU A 287 1.98 7.67 18.47
N ASP A 288 2.63 8.83 18.35
CA ASP A 288 3.92 9.14 19.01
C ASP A 288 3.84 9.35 20.54
N ARG A 289 2.67 9.17 21.15
CA ARG A 289 2.45 9.31 22.59
C ARG A 289 1.25 8.49 23.08
N SER A 290 1.18 8.27 24.39
CA SER A 290 0.11 7.50 25.03
C SER A 290 -1.26 8.18 24.87
N LEU A 291 -2.24 7.42 24.40
CA LEU A 291 -3.65 7.76 24.36
C LEU A 291 -4.42 6.97 25.43
N ASN A 292 -5.59 7.47 25.82
CA ASN A 292 -6.58 6.63 26.52
C ASN A 292 -7.11 5.56 25.56
N PRO A 293 -7.71 4.46 26.08
CA PRO A 293 -8.45 3.51 25.26
C PRO A 293 -9.52 4.20 24.40
N ASP A 294 -9.89 3.55 23.31
CA ASP A 294 -10.95 3.97 22.38
C ASP A 294 -10.63 5.29 21.65
N TYR A 295 -9.86 5.15 20.57
CA TYR A 295 -9.43 6.23 19.68
C TYR A 295 -9.77 5.89 18.23
N GLY A 296 -9.79 6.89 17.35
CA GLY A 296 -10.03 6.67 15.93
C GLY A 296 -9.60 7.83 15.05
N VAL A 297 -9.44 7.52 13.77
CA VAL A 297 -9.14 8.45 12.68
C VAL A 297 -10.22 8.30 11.61
N LEU A 298 -10.69 9.42 11.12
CA LEU A 298 -11.73 9.52 10.11
C LEU A 298 -11.23 10.39 8.96
N LEU A 299 -11.25 9.81 7.76
CA LEU A 299 -10.99 10.50 6.50
C LEU A 299 -12.30 10.61 5.72
N ARG A 300 -12.73 11.82 5.37
CA ARG A 300 -13.95 12.06 4.60
C ARG A 300 -13.61 12.78 3.30
N ALA A 301 -14.32 12.43 2.24
CA ALA A 301 -14.42 13.23 1.03
C ALA A 301 -15.78 13.94 1.04
N ILE A 302 -15.74 15.27 0.95
CA ILE A 302 -16.90 16.14 1.00
C ILE A 302 -16.90 17.00 -0.26
N SER A 303 -18.07 17.17 -0.86
CA SER A 303 -18.24 18.07 -2.01
C SER A 303 -18.06 19.53 -1.60
N SER A 304 -17.87 20.41 -2.58
CA SER A 304 -17.84 21.86 -2.36
C SER A 304 -19.13 22.41 -1.71
N SER A 305 -20.27 21.73 -1.88
CA SER A 305 -21.55 22.07 -1.26
C SER A 305 -21.73 21.53 0.17
N GLY A 306 -20.75 20.77 0.69
CA GLY A 306 -20.78 20.23 2.06
C GLY A 306 -21.41 18.83 2.18
N GLN A 307 -21.83 18.20 1.08
CA GLN A 307 -22.32 16.82 1.10
C GLN A 307 -21.16 15.83 1.25
N GLU A 308 -21.22 14.93 2.24
CA GLU A 308 -20.29 13.80 2.36
C GLU A 308 -20.52 12.79 1.23
N MET A 309 -19.43 12.42 0.54
CA MET A 309 -19.46 11.57 -0.64
C MET A 309 -19.00 10.15 -0.29
N VAL A 310 -17.92 10.05 0.48
CA VAL A 310 -17.39 8.78 1.00
C VAL A 310 -16.58 9.05 2.28
N ARG A 311 -16.42 8.03 3.10
CA ARG A 311 -15.54 8.05 4.27
C ARG A 311 -14.76 6.76 4.42
N GLY A 312 -13.56 6.89 4.96
CA GLY A 312 -12.79 5.82 5.57
C GLY A 312 -12.72 6.07 7.07
N THR A 313 -12.89 5.02 7.86
CA THR A 313 -12.72 5.07 9.32
C THR A 313 -11.79 3.97 9.77
N ASP A 314 -10.95 4.28 10.75
CA ASP A 314 -10.24 3.30 11.55
C ASP A 314 -10.38 3.69 13.02
N ALA A 315 -10.54 2.69 13.88
CA ALA A 315 -10.71 2.88 15.30
C ALA A 315 -10.10 1.70 16.05
N GLY A 316 -9.51 1.99 17.20
CA GLY A 316 -8.82 1.00 18.01
C GLY A 316 -8.93 1.28 19.49
N SER A 317 -8.61 0.25 20.27
CA SER A 317 -8.50 0.32 21.72
C SER A 317 -7.26 -0.44 22.15
N GLY A 318 -6.49 0.10 23.09
CA GLY A 318 -5.23 -0.49 23.55
C GLY A 318 -4.00 0.14 22.91
N ARG A 319 -2.95 -0.66 22.68
CA ARG A 319 -1.66 -0.16 22.16
C ARG A 319 -1.57 -0.36 20.65
N THR A 320 -1.58 0.73 19.89
CA THR A 320 -1.18 0.77 18.48
C THR A 320 -0.21 1.93 18.26
N ASP A 321 0.70 1.80 17.31
CA ASP A 321 1.70 2.83 17.01
C ASP A 321 1.28 3.71 15.81
N VAL A 322 0.31 3.25 15.01
CA VAL A 322 -0.27 3.97 13.86
C VAL A 322 -1.75 3.64 13.74
N LEU A 323 -2.54 4.61 13.29
CA LEU A 323 -3.90 4.42 12.78
C LEU A 323 -3.94 4.84 11.32
N SER A 324 -4.59 4.06 10.47
CA SER A 324 -4.64 4.35 9.04
C SER A 324 -6.02 4.08 8.46
N THR A 325 -6.47 4.98 7.60
CA THR A 325 -7.72 4.78 6.88
C THR A 325 -7.66 5.40 5.49
N GLY A 326 -8.54 4.96 4.60
CA GLY A 326 -8.57 5.41 3.23
C GLY A 326 -9.96 5.42 2.63
N LEU A 327 -10.08 6.15 1.52
CA LEU A 327 -11.30 6.25 0.74
C LEU A 327 -10.98 6.18 -0.75
N ARG A 328 -12.00 5.77 -1.51
CA ARG A 328 -12.05 5.85 -2.96
C ARG A 328 -13.36 6.51 -3.35
N TRP A 329 -13.30 7.43 -4.31
CA TRP A 329 -14.49 8.08 -4.83
C TRP A 329 -14.33 8.36 -6.32
N SER A 330 -15.38 8.09 -7.09
CA SER A 330 -15.48 8.48 -8.49
C SER A 330 -16.86 9.06 -8.74
N ASP A 331 -16.95 9.98 -9.70
CA ASP A 331 -18.20 10.63 -10.10
C ASP A 331 -19.10 9.72 -10.97
N GLN A 332 -19.01 8.39 -10.79
CA GLN A 332 -19.91 7.47 -11.49
C GLN A 332 -21.31 7.59 -10.91
N GLN A 333 -22.05 8.57 -11.44
CA GLN A 333 -23.49 8.63 -11.36
C GLN A 333 -24.03 7.30 -11.91
N PRO A 334 -24.73 6.45 -11.13
CA PRO A 334 -25.57 5.44 -11.75
C PRO A 334 -26.55 6.22 -12.62
N SER A 335 -26.48 6.02 -13.93
CA SER A 335 -27.35 6.64 -14.94
C SER A 335 -28.81 6.48 -14.53
N ALA A 336 -29.32 7.46 -13.79
CA ALA A 336 -30.73 7.65 -13.52
C ALA A 336 -31.28 8.38 -14.75
N SER A 337 -32.42 7.89 -15.21
CA SER A 337 -33.17 8.41 -16.35
C SER A 337 -33.32 9.94 -16.35
N PRO A 338 -33.41 10.59 -17.51
CA PRO A 338 -33.48 12.04 -17.60
C PRO A 338 -34.85 12.53 -17.11
N GLU A 339 -34.91 13.19 -15.95
CA GLU A 339 -35.96 14.15 -15.66
C GLU A 339 -35.42 15.57 -15.89
N PRO A 340 -36.14 16.45 -16.61
CA PRO A 340 -35.67 17.79 -16.86
C PRO A 340 -36.00 18.67 -15.64
N SER A 341 -35.01 18.92 -14.79
CA SER A 341 -35.11 20.04 -13.86
C SER A 341 -33.75 20.73 -13.65
N ALA A 342 -33.72 21.97 -14.14
CA ALA A 342 -32.84 23.09 -13.84
C ALA A 342 -31.37 22.77 -13.48
N SER A 343 -30.49 22.99 -14.46
CA SER A 343 -29.05 23.15 -14.25
C SER A 343 -28.74 24.31 -13.30
N PRO A 344 -27.92 24.13 -12.25
CA PRO A 344 -27.01 25.19 -11.83
C PRO A 344 -25.80 25.19 -12.75
N ALA A 345 -25.32 26.38 -13.09
CA ALA A 345 -24.18 26.60 -13.97
C ALA A 345 -22.97 25.75 -13.51
N ALA A 346 -22.60 24.77 -14.33
CA ALA A 346 -21.32 24.10 -14.23
C ALA A 346 -20.26 25.04 -14.83
N ASP A 347 -19.22 25.35 -14.06
CA ASP A 347 -18.03 26.01 -14.59
C ASP A 347 -17.46 25.19 -15.76
N GLU A 348 -17.09 25.87 -16.86
CA GLU A 348 -16.70 25.33 -18.17
C GLU A 348 -15.42 24.45 -18.20
N SER A 349 -14.96 23.91 -17.07
CA SER A 349 -13.81 22.99 -17.02
C SER A 349 -14.16 21.57 -16.56
N GLY A 350 -15.38 21.29 -16.11
CA GLY A 350 -15.84 19.94 -15.71
C GLY A 350 -15.12 19.33 -14.49
N THR A 351 -14.02 19.92 -14.04
CA THR A 351 -13.24 19.48 -12.87
C THR A 351 -13.95 19.89 -11.57
N GLY A 352 -14.39 18.90 -10.78
CA GLY A 352 -14.93 19.11 -9.45
C GLY A 352 -13.83 19.22 -8.40
N LEU A 353 -13.97 20.16 -7.45
CA LEU A 353 -13.13 20.22 -6.26
C LEU A 353 -13.75 19.37 -5.15
N VAL A 354 -12.99 18.37 -4.69
CA VAL A 354 -13.36 17.53 -3.54
C VAL A 354 -12.54 17.95 -2.33
N CYS A 355 -13.20 18.14 -1.20
CA CYS A 355 -12.59 18.45 0.09
C CYS A 355 -12.27 17.15 0.82
N LEU A 356 -11.00 16.92 1.14
CA LEU A 356 -10.59 15.87 2.08
C LEU A 356 -10.57 16.44 3.49
N VAL A 357 -11.15 15.71 4.44
CA VAL A 357 -11.17 16.08 5.87
C VAL A 357 -10.59 14.94 6.66
N VAL A 358 -9.47 15.20 7.34
CA VAL A 358 -8.96 14.31 8.38
C VAL A 358 -9.46 14.82 9.73
N SER A 359 -9.81 13.89 10.59
CA SER A 359 -10.23 14.14 11.97
C SER A 359 -9.85 12.96 12.85
N ASN A 360 -9.63 13.23 14.14
CA ASN A 360 -9.35 12.20 15.14
C ASN A 360 -10.26 12.33 16.37
N SER A 361 -10.47 11.20 17.06
CA SER A 361 -11.15 11.14 18.35
C SER A 361 -10.18 10.81 19.49
N PHE A 362 -8.96 11.34 19.43
CA PHE A 362 -7.92 11.03 20.39
C PHE A 362 -8.17 11.72 21.73
N SER A 363 -7.94 10.98 22.81
CA SER A 363 -7.88 11.54 24.16
C SER A 363 -6.64 11.03 24.88
N ILE A 364 -6.13 11.81 25.83
CA ILE A 364 -4.84 11.54 26.49
C ILE A 364 -4.99 11.46 28.01
N PRO A 365 -4.14 10.69 28.70
CA PRO A 365 -3.99 10.75 30.15
C PRO A 365 -3.44 12.09 30.63
N ALA A 366 -3.65 12.42 31.91
CA ALA A 366 -3.08 13.63 32.52
C ALA A 366 -1.54 13.61 32.44
N GLY A 367 -0.94 14.77 32.09
CA GLY A 367 0.50 14.95 32.02
C GLY A 367 1.14 14.68 30.64
N VAL A 368 0.38 14.19 29.65
CA VAL A 368 0.87 14.03 28.26
C VAL A 368 0.74 15.35 27.51
N ARG A 369 1.76 15.71 26.71
CA ARG A 369 1.73 16.94 25.90
C ARG A 369 0.80 16.80 24.70
N THR A 370 0.02 17.82 24.40
CA THR A 370 -0.86 17.86 23.21
C THR A 370 -0.22 18.53 21.99
N THR A 371 0.89 19.24 22.19
CA THR A 371 1.61 19.97 21.14
C THR A 371 3.09 19.56 21.08
N PRO A 372 3.68 19.41 19.89
CA PRO A 372 3.05 19.54 18.57
C PRO A 372 2.02 18.43 18.31
N GLY A 373 1.13 18.64 17.32
CA GLY A 373 0.12 17.64 16.94
C GLY A 373 0.73 16.33 16.46
N MET A 374 -0.09 15.29 16.35
CA MET A 374 0.32 13.95 15.93
C MET A 374 0.82 13.98 14.48
N PRO A 375 1.95 13.33 14.15
CA PRO A 375 2.42 13.23 12.78
C PRO A 375 1.39 12.54 11.89
N LEU A 376 1.07 13.19 10.77
CA LEU A 376 0.10 12.72 9.79
C LEU A 376 0.78 12.63 8.43
N GLU A 377 0.58 11.51 7.75
CA GLU A 377 0.93 11.33 6.35
C GLU A 377 -0.34 11.14 5.54
N LEU A 378 -0.52 11.97 4.52
CA LEU A 378 -1.66 11.93 3.60
C LEU A 378 -1.14 11.56 2.20
N THR A 379 -1.64 10.46 1.66
CA THR A 379 -1.42 10.10 0.26
C THR A 379 -2.66 10.45 -0.55
N VAL A 380 -2.46 11.14 -1.67
CA VAL A 380 -3.51 11.52 -2.62
C VAL A 380 -3.17 10.95 -3.99
N GLY A 381 -4.12 10.25 -4.60
CA GLY A 381 -4.06 9.77 -5.97
C GLY A 381 -5.30 10.20 -6.74
N VAL A 382 -5.10 10.62 -7.99
CA VAL A 382 -6.18 10.83 -8.96
C VAL A 382 -5.82 10.01 -10.17
N VAL A 383 -6.62 8.98 -10.43
CA VAL A 383 -6.37 7.98 -11.49
C VAL A 383 -7.61 7.84 -12.37
N PRO A 384 -7.51 7.27 -13.59
CA PRO A 384 -8.70 6.92 -14.36
C PRO A 384 -9.62 5.99 -13.55
N SER A 385 -10.93 6.24 -13.58
CA SER A 385 -11.90 5.42 -12.86
C SER A 385 -11.94 4.00 -13.42
N SER A 386 -11.89 2.98 -12.57
CA SER A 386 -12.09 1.59 -12.99
C SER A 386 -13.57 1.35 -13.32
N PRO A 387 -13.91 0.59 -14.37
CA PRO A 387 -15.27 0.11 -14.57
C PRO A 387 -15.70 -0.72 -13.36
N ALA A 388 -16.85 -0.43 -12.76
CA ALA A 388 -17.44 -1.36 -11.80
C ALA A 388 -17.62 -2.72 -12.50
N PRO A 389 -17.29 -3.86 -11.86
CA PRO A 389 -17.60 -5.16 -12.43
C PRO A 389 -19.12 -5.23 -12.67
N GLY A 390 -19.49 -5.46 -13.93
CA GLY A 390 -20.89 -5.64 -14.32
C GLY A 390 -21.44 -6.90 -13.69
N GLY A 391 -21.98 -6.79 -12.47
CA GLY A 391 -22.79 -7.84 -11.89
C GLY A 391 -24.09 -7.98 -12.69
N PRO A 392 -24.67 -9.19 -12.81
CA PRO A 392 -25.97 -9.35 -13.43
C PRO A 392 -26.97 -8.44 -12.71
N SER A 393 -27.71 -7.64 -13.48
CA SER A 393 -28.60 -6.55 -13.02
C SER A 393 -29.86 -7.03 -12.30
N LEU A 394 -29.79 -8.15 -11.57
CA LEU A 394 -30.91 -8.75 -10.85
C LEU A 394 -31.52 -7.79 -9.81
N GLY A 395 -30.80 -6.75 -9.38
CA GLY A 395 -31.30 -5.70 -8.49
C GLY A 395 -31.84 -4.44 -9.17
N ARG A 396 -31.86 -4.34 -10.51
CA ARG A 396 -32.36 -3.16 -11.24
C ARG A 396 -33.61 -3.49 -12.07
N GLY A 397 -34.73 -2.83 -11.75
CA GLY A 397 -35.98 -2.88 -12.52
C GLY A 397 -36.93 -4.02 -12.16
N TRP A 398 -38.01 -4.15 -12.92
CA TRP A 398 -39.14 -5.07 -12.70
C TRP A 398 -38.77 -6.57 -12.79
N LEU A 399 -37.55 -6.90 -13.23
CA LEU A 399 -37.07 -8.27 -13.40
C LEU A 399 -37.03 -9.06 -12.10
N LEU A 400 -36.57 -8.46 -10.99
CA LEU A 400 -36.59 -9.12 -9.67
C LEU A 400 -38.02 -9.47 -9.26
N LEU A 401 -38.95 -8.54 -9.47
CA LEU A 401 -40.37 -8.72 -9.14
C LEU A 401 -40.98 -9.84 -9.99
N LEU A 402 -40.64 -9.91 -11.27
CA LEU A 402 -41.09 -11.00 -12.15
C LEU A 402 -40.54 -12.36 -11.73
N VAL A 403 -39.25 -12.42 -11.35
CA VAL A 403 -38.62 -13.68 -10.88
C VAL A 403 -39.25 -14.13 -9.56
N LEU A 404 -39.44 -13.24 -8.61
CA LEU A 404 -40.09 -13.55 -7.33
C LEU A 404 -41.55 -13.97 -7.51
N ALA A 405 -42.29 -13.26 -8.38
CA ALA A 405 -43.66 -13.63 -8.71
C ALA A 405 -43.75 -15.00 -9.39
N GLY A 406 -42.86 -15.28 -10.35
CA GLY A 406 -42.78 -16.58 -11.03
C GLY A 406 -42.44 -17.72 -10.07
N ALA A 407 -41.46 -17.52 -9.19
CA ALA A 407 -41.09 -18.49 -8.16
C ALA A 407 -42.24 -18.75 -7.18
N GLY A 408 -42.95 -17.71 -6.75
CA GLY A 408 -44.13 -17.83 -5.88
C GLY A 408 -45.26 -18.62 -6.55
N LEU A 409 -45.54 -18.36 -7.82
CA LEU A 409 -46.60 -19.05 -8.57
C LEU A 409 -46.28 -20.53 -8.78
N LEU A 410 -45.04 -20.86 -9.14
CA LEU A 410 -44.58 -22.25 -9.24
C LEU A 410 -44.62 -22.98 -7.90
N GLY A 411 -44.18 -22.33 -6.81
CA GLY A 411 -44.26 -22.88 -5.47
C GLY A 411 -45.70 -23.18 -5.05
N GLY A 412 -46.64 -22.27 -5.37
CA GLY A 412 -48.07 -22.47 -5.13
C GLY A 412 -48.67 -23.64 -5.91
N LEU A 413 -48.30 -23.80 -7.18
CA LEU A 413 -48.76 -24.92 -8.01
C LEU A 413 -48.25 -26.27 -7.49
N VAL A 414 -46.97 -26.35 -7.13
CA VAL A 414 -46.37 -27.60 -6.61
C VAL A 414 -46.98 -27.99 -5.28
N THR A 415 -47.14 -27.03 -4.35
CA THR A 415 -47.77 -27.29 -3.05
C THR A 415 -49.24 -27.69 -3.18
N GLY A 416 -49.99 -27.03 -4.07
CA GLY A 416 -51.38 -27.39 -4.36
C GLY A 416 -51.52 -28.78 -5.00
N TRP A 417 -50.61 -29.15 -5.90
CA TRP A 417 -50.57 -30.49 -6.51
C TRP A 417 -50.26 -31.57 -5.47
N LEU A 418 -49.25 -31.35 -4.62
CA LEU A 418 -48.90 -32.27 -3.52
C LEU A 418 -50.05 -32.43 -2.52
N ALA A 419 -50.76 -31.35 -2.18
CA ALA A 419 -51.91 -31.40 -1.29
C ALA A 419 -53.07 -32.24 -1.88
N ARG A 420 -53.38 -32.05 -3.18
CA ARG A 420 -54.41 -32.85 -3.87
C ARG A 420 -54.04 -34.33 -3.97
N TRP A 421 -52.77 -34.61 -4.27
CA TRP A 421 -52.27 -35.98 -4.34
C TRP A 421 -52.36 -36.68 -2.97
N ARG A 422 -52.02 -35.98 -1.89
CA ARG A 422 -52.14 -36.50 -0.52
C ARG A 422 -53.59 -36.81 -0.12
N ILE A 423 -54.55 -35.99 -0.53
CA ILE A 423 -55.99 -36.21 -0.26
C ILE A 423 -56.52 -37.41 -1.07
N ALA A 424 -56.06 -37.60 -2.31
CA ALA A 424 -56.47 -38.73 -3.14
C ALA A 424 -56.02 -40.07 -2.52
N ILE A 425 -54.76 -40.16 -2.07
CA ILE A 425 -54.21 -41.36 -1.41
C ILE A 425 -54.97 -41.69 -0.11
N TRP A 426 -55.48 -40.69 0.60
CA TRP A 426 -56.24 -40.88 1.84
C TRP A 426 -57.70 -41.33 1.64
N LYS A 427 -58.22 -41.31 0.41
CA LYS A 427 -59.60 -41.78 0.13
C LYS A 427 -59.66 -43.24 -0.35
N ASP A 428 -58.53 -43.78 -0.78
CA ASP A 428 -58.41 -45.16 -1.27
C ASP A 428 -57.91 -46.16 -0.18
N ASN A 429 -57.60 -45.65 1.02
CA ASN A 429 -57.41 -46.40 2.26
C ASN A 429 -58.56 -46.09 3.22
#